data_AF-A0A532UBS9-F1
#
_entry.id   AF-A0A532UBS9-F1
#
_cell.length_a   1.000
_cell.length_b   1.000
_cell.length_c   1.000
_cell.angle_alpha   90.00
_cell.angle_beta   90.00
_cell.angle_gamma   90.00
#
_symmetry.space_group_name_H-M   'P 1'
#
loop_
_entity.id
_entity.type
_entity.pdbx_description
1 polymer ?
#
loop_
_entity_poly.entity_id
_entity_poly.type
_entity_poly.pdbx_seq_one_letter_code
_entity_poly.pdbx_strand_id
1 'polypeptide(L)'
;MIKEKGQNLRDLYTALGEKAFIGKIAELMEGEHPRLRPDDFSLRELYEAVGTTAFPTITGKLISRKVIDAYQATPTIGEKLVHTVPSSRKKEDVVGFTALEQVKEVHEGMPYEESSLGEKGLEIKNKKFGRILAITEEAVMEDQTGQILQMAAALGEKAKLFKEKMILDTVRDVNSDAY
;
A
#
# COMPACT_ATOMS: atom_id res chain seq x y z
N MET A 1 -21.09 1.77 -14.52
CA MET A 1 -22.29 2.52 -14.93
C MET A 1 -21.96 4.01 -15.07
N ILE A 2 -20.98 4.37 -15.92
CA ILE A 2 -20.74 5.75 -16.38
C ILE A 2 -21.58 5.96 -17.65
N LYS A 3 -22.89 5.76 -17.50
CA LYS A 3 -23.90 6.03 -18.53
C LYS A 3 -24.98 7.00 -18.01
N GLU A 4 -24.71 7.75 -16.95
CA GLU A 4 -25.67 8.75 -16.44
C GLU A 4 -25.50 10.16 -17.01
N LYS A 5 -24.66 10.31 -18.03
CA LYS A 5 -24.74 11.36 -19.06
C LYS A 5 -23.77 10.94 -20.15
N GLY A 6 -24.25 10.70 -21.36
CA GLY A 6 -23.46 10.30 -22.53
C GLY A 6 -22.51 11.40 -23.00
N GLN A 7 -21.59 11.84 -22.15
CA GLN A 7 -20.45 12.65 -22.53
C GLN A 7 -19.31 11.68 -22.82
N ASN A 8 -18.85 11.63 -24.07
CA ASN A 8 -17.60 10.95 -24.37
C ASN A 8 -16.50 11.55 -23.49
N LEU A 9 -15.50 10.75 -23.10
CA LEU A 9 -14.28 11.26 -22.44
C LEU A 9 -13.69 12.46 -23.20
N ARG A 10 -13.83 12.42 -24.53
CA ARG A 10 -13.50 13.49 -25.48
C ARG A 10 -14.29 14.79 -25.27
N ASP A 11 -15.58 14.69 -25.00
CA ASP A 11 -16.46 15.84 -24.74
C ASP A 11 -16.15 16.49 -23.39
N LEU A 12 -15.88 15.66 -22.37
CA LEU A 12 -15.43 16.12 -21.05
C LEU A 12 -14.07 16.82 -21.12
N TYR A 13 -13.12 16.25 -21.88
CA TYR A 13 -11.80 16.85 -22.07
C TYR A 13 -11.89 18.20 -22.79
N THR A 14 -12.73 18.28 -23.84
CA THR A 14 -12.94 19.49 -24.64
C THR A 14 -13.69 20.57 -23.85
N ALA A 15 -14.60 20.19 -22.94
CA ALA A 15 -15.37 21.11 -22.12
C ALA A 15 -14.61 21.68 -20.90
N LEU A 16 -13.79 20.86 -20.22
CA LEU A 16 -13.05 21.30 -19.02
C LEU A 16 -11.66 21.88 -19.31
N GLY A 17 -11.04 21.48 -20.43
CA GLY A 17 -9.63 21.75 -20.68
C GLY A 17 -8.69 20.88 -19.82
N GLU A 18 -7.42 20.82 -20.21
CA GLU A 18 -6.45 19.81 -19.75
C GLU A 18 -6.27 19.76 -18.21
N LYS A 19 -5.98 20.91 -17.58
CA LYS A 19 -5.72 20.97 -16.13
C LYS A 19 -6.96 20.65 -15.30
N ALA A 20 -8.13 21.16 -15.69
CA ALA A 20 -9.36 20.95 -14.93
C ALA A 20 -9.88 19.51 -15.10
N PHE A 21 -9.66 18.90 -16.26
CA PHE A 21 -9.96 17.48 -16.49
C PHE A 21 -9.10 16.55 -15.63
N ILE A 22 -7.78 16.79 -15.55
CA ILE A 22 -6.89 16.03 -14.65
C ILE A 22 -7.31 16.20 -13.19
N GLY A 23 -7.64 17.42 -12.78
CA GLY A 23 -8.14 17.71 -11.43
C GLY A 23 -9.44 16.96 -11.14
N LYS A 24 -10.39 16.95 -12.07
CA LYS A 24 -11.67 16.25 -11.92
C LYS A 24 -11.52 14.73 -11.89
N ILE A 25 -10.67 14.16 -12.74
CA ILE A 25 -10.35 12.73 -12.70
C ILE A 25 -9.69 12.35 -11.38
N ALA A 26 -8.74 13.17 -10.90
CA ALA A 26 -8.11 12.95 -9.60
C ALA A 26 -9.15 13.01 -8.46
N GLU A 27 -10.02 14.01 -8.44
CA GLU A 27 -11.09 14.14 -7.44
C GLU A 27 -12.07 12.95 -7.48
N LEU A 28 -12.44 12.49 -8.67
CA LEU A 28 -13.35 11.35 -8.84
C LEU A 28 -12.71 10.00 -8.48
N MET A 29 -11.38 9.91 -8.52
CA MET A 29 -10.62 8.73 -8.09
C MET A 29 -10.20 8.77 -6.61
N GLU A 30 -9.98 9.95 -6.03
CA GLU A 30 -9.46 10.13 -4.66
C GLU A 30 -10.54 10.52 -3.63
N GLY A 31 -11.78 10.83 -4.04
CA GLY A 31 -12.86 11.23 -3.13
C GLY A 31 -13.34 10.13 -2.16
N GLU A 32 -14.07 10.53 -1.11
CA GLU A 32 -14.61 9.67 -0.03
C GLU A 32 -15.48 8.49 -0.53
N HIS A 33 -16.02 8.60 -1.75
CA HIS A 33 -16.62 7.50 -2.50
C HIS A 33 -16.02 7.47 -3.90
N PRO A 34 -15.04 6.59 -4.18
CA PRO A 34 -14.46 6.46 -5.51
C PRO A 34 -15.55 6.00 -6.49
N ARG A 35 -16.00 6.91 -7.35
CA ARG A 35 -17.01 6.62 -8.38
C ARG A 35 -16.39 5.98 -9.62
N LEU A 36 -15.07 6.06 -9.74
CA LEU A 36 -14.28 5.56 -10.86
C LEU A 36 -13.25 4.56 -10.35
N ARG A 37 -13.32 3.33 -10.84
CA ARG A 37 -12.28 2.32 -10.63
C ARG A 37 -11.33 2.31 -11.83
N PRO A 38 -10.05 1.91 -11.64
CA PRO A 38 -9.13 1.74 -12.75
C PRO A 38 -9.67 0.78 -13.84
N ASP A 39 -10.51 -0.18 -13.44
CA ASP A 39 -11.17 -1.14 -14.33
C ASP A 39 -12.34 -0.55 -15.15
N ASP A 40 -12.81 0.66 -14.83
CA ASP A 40 -13.89 1.34 -15.56
C ASP A 40 -13.37 2.03 -16.84
N PHE A 41 -12.06 2.06 -17.07
CA PHE A 41 -11.43 2.69 -18.24
C PHE A 41 -10.55 1.72 -19.02
N SER A 42 -10.67 1.76 -20.35
CA SER A 42 -9.59 1.27 -21.21
C SER A 42 -8.50 2.33 -21.31
N LEU A 43 -7.24 1.95 -21.06
CA LEU A 43 -6.10 2.87 -21.21
C LEU A 43 -6.02 3.48 -22.61
N ARG A 44 -6.49 2.73 -23.62
CA ARG A 44 -6.60 3.20 -25.00
C ARG A 44 -7.69 4.26 -25.19
N GLU A 45 -8.86 4.10 -24.59
CA GLU A 45 -9.93 5.11 -24.67
C GLU A 45 -9.49 6.42 -24.02
N LEU A 46 -8.70 6.33 -22.94
CA LEU A 46 -8.07 7.49 -22.32
C LEU A 46 -7.01 8.12 -23.23
N TYR A 47 -6.22 7.33 -23.94
CA TYR A 47 -5.28 7.88 -24.93
C TYR A 47 -6.01 8.61 -26.06
N GLU A 48 -7.07 8.03 -26.61
CA GLU A 48 -7.83 8.63 -27.73
C GLU A 48 -8.62 9.88 -27.30
N ALA A 49 -8.93 10.00 -26.01
CA ALA A 49 -9.68 11.12 -25.46
C ALA A 49 -8.81 12.29 -24.97
N VAL A 50 -7.55 12.03 -24.62
CA VAL A 50 -6.67 12.98 -23.92
C VAL A 50 -5.45 13.32 -24.79
N GLY A 51 -4.99 14.57 -24.76
CA GLY A 51 -3.76 14.95 -25.48
C GLY A 51 -2.50 14.27 -24.95
N THR A 52 -1.44 14.20 -25.78
CA THR A 52 -0.16 13.55 -25.48
C THR A 52 0.52 14.07 -24.21
N THR A 53 0.23 15.30 -23.79
CA THR A 53 0.79 15.94 -22.59
C THR A 53 0.12 15.49 -21.29
N ALA A 54 -1.20 15.28 -21.30
CA ALA A 54 -1.95 14.88 -20.11
C ALA A 54 -2.01 13.37 -19.90
N PHE A 55 -1.82 12.59 -20.96
CA PHE A 55 -1.91 11.14 -20.92
C PHE A 55 -0.94 10.47 -19.93
N PRO A 56 0.37 10.76 -19.91
CA PRO A 56 1.30 10.10 -18.97
C PRO A 56 0.95 10.35 -17.51
N THR A 57 0.44 11.54 -17.20
CA THR A 57 0.06 11.93 -15.84
C THR A 57 -1.19 11.17 -15.36
N ILE A 58 -2.20 11.03 -16.22
CA ILE A 58 -3.45 10.33 -15.88
C ILE A 58 -3.19 8.82 -15.77
N THR A 59 -2.48 8.25 -16.75
CA THR A 59 -2.14 6.82 -16.78
C THR A 59 -1.27 6.45 -15.57
N GLY A 60 -0.30 7.29 -15.20
CA GLY A 60 0.49 7.09 -13.98
C GLY A 60 -0.36 7.05 -12.71
N LYS A 61 -1.36 7.94 -12.59
CA LYS A 61 -2.29 7.93 -11.44
C LYS A 61 -3.18 6.69 -11.41
N LEU A 62 -3.72 6.26 -12.55
CA LEU A 62 -4.56 5.06 -12.67
C LEU A 62 -3.81 3.79 -12.28
N ILE A 63 -2.60 3.62 -12.83
CA ILE A 63 -1.75 2.47 -12.54
C ILE A 63 -1.36 2.46 -11.06
N SER A 64 -0.92 3.61 -10.52
CA SER A 64 -0.59 3.75 -9.11
C SER A 64 -1.77 3.38 -8.22
N ARG A 65 -2.99 3.79 -8.58
CA ARG A 65 -4.20 3.45 -7.85
C ARG A 65 -4.49 1.95 -7.90
N LYS A 66 -4.37 1.31 -9.07
CA LYS A 66 -4.55 -0.14 -9.22
C LYS A 66 -3.56 -0.93 -8.34
N VAL A 67 -2.30 -0.49 -8.27
CA VAL A 67 -1.30 -1.09 -7.38
C VAL A 67 -1.72 -0.97 -5.91
N ILE A 68 -2.18 0.22 -5.49
CA ILE A 68 -2.63 0.47 -4.11
C ILE A 68 -3.88 -0.35 -3.76
N ASP A 69 -4.86 -0.38 -4.65
CA ASP A 69 -6.10 -1.13 -4.45
C ASP A 69 -5.81 -2.63 -4.33
N ALA A 70 -4.94 -3.18 -5.18
CA ALA A 70 -4.52 -4.58 -5.10
C ALA A 70 -3.72 -4.88 -3.81
N TYR A 71 -2.85 -3.95 -3.39
CA TYR A 71 -2.12 -4.07 -2.13
C TYR A 71 -3.06 -4.11 -0.91
N GLN A 72 -4.11 -3.28 -0.90
CA GLN A 72 -5.08 -3.21 0.20
C GLN A 72 -6.07 -4.38 0.18
N ALA A 73 -6.48 -4.85 -1.00
CA ALA A 73 -7.43 -5.94 -1.15
C ALA A 73 -6.86 -7.32 -0.78
N THR A 74 -5.53 -7.48 -0.82
CA THR A 74 -4.86 -8.74 -0.51
C THR A 74 -5.00 -9.09 0.99
N PRO A 75 -5.71 -10.18 1.35
CA PRO A 75 -5.92 -10.54 2.75
C PRO A 75 -4.64 -11.08 3.38
N THR A 76 -4.27 -10.55 4.54
CA THR A 76 -3.08 -10.96 5.30
C THR A 76 -3.38 -11.07 6.79
N ILE A 77 -2.66 -11.94 7.49
CA ILE A 77 -2.87 -12.22 8.92
C ILE A 77 -1.83 -11.50 9.78
N GLY A 78 -0.62 -11.29 9.28
CA GLY A 78 0.52 -10.73 10.00
C GLY A 78 0.23 -9.37 10.63
N GLU A 79 -0.55 -8.51 9.97
CA GLU A 79 -0.95 -7.22 10.54
C GLU A 79 -1.84 -7.33 11.78
N LYS A 80 -2.53 -8.47 12.00
CA LYS A 80 -3.31 -8.74 13.22
C LYS A 80 -2.44 -9.25 14.37
N LEU A 81 -1.22 -9.71 14.08
CA LEU A 81 -0.30 -10.26 15.06
C LEU A 81 0.64 -9.20 15.66
N VAL A 82 0.70 -8.01 15.05
CA VAL A 82 1.67 -6.97 15.43
C VAL A 82 0.99 -5.61 15.63
N HIS A 83 1.54 -4.81 16.52
CA HIS A 83 1.17 -3.41 16.66
C HIS A 83 2.08 -2.53 15.80
N THR A 84 1.49 -1.71 14.92
CA THR A 84 2.26 -0.76 14.10
C THR A 84 2.42 0.55 14.86
N VAL A 85 3.66 0.89 15.22
CA VAL A 85 4.00 2.22 15.77
C VAL A 85 4.52 3.09 14.62
N PRO A 86 3.91 4.26 14.33
CA PRO A 86 4.40 5.14 13.28
C PRO A 86 5.74 5.77 13.70
N SER A 87 6.76 5.59 12.87
CA SER A 87 8.09 6.17 13.05
C SER A 87 8.58 6.83 11.77
N SER A 88 9.30 7.95 11.91
CA SER A 88 9.97 8.67 10.82
C SER A 88 11.49 8.63 10.91
N ARG A 89 12.07 8.02 11.95
CA ARG A 89 13.51 8.00 12.22
C ARG A 89 14.16 6.79 11.55
N LYS A 90 15.41 6.93 11.10
CA LYS A 90 16.15 5.82 10.45
C LYS A 90 16.60 4.74 11.44
N LYS A 91 16.81 5.14 12.69
CA LYS A 91 17.16 4.29 13.82
C LYS A 91 16.33 4.72 15.02
N GLU A 92 15.81 3.75 15.75
CA GLU A 92 15.12 3.98 17.02
C GLU A 92 15.62 3.00 18.07
N ASP A 93 16.00 3.55 19.21
CA ASP A 93 16.25 2.75 20.41
C ASP A 93 14.92 2.63 21.15
N VAL A 94 14.36 1.44 21.13
CA VAL A 94 13.17 1.11 21.92
C VAL A 94 13.63 0.47 23.21
N VAL A 95 13.42 1.17 24.32
CA VAL A 95 13.68 0.64 25.66
C VAL A 95 12.45 -0.15 26.08
N GLY A 96 12.57 -1.48 26.10
CA GLY A 96 11.55 -2.37 26.62
C GLY A 96 11.88 -2.74 28.07
N PHE A 97 10.89 -2.63 28.95
CA PHE A 97 10.95 -3.30 30.25
C PHE A 97 10.63 -4.79 30.01
N THR A 98 11.56 -5.69 30.31
CA THR A 98 11.25 -7.13 30.32
C THR A 98 10.19 -7.39 31.39
N ALA A 99 9.23 -8.28 31.08
CA ALA A 99 8.10 -8.57 31.94
C ALA A 99 8.55 -8.93 33.37
N LEU A 100 7.77 -8.48 34.36
CA LEU A 100 7.84 -8.94 35.75
C LEU A 100 7.87 -10.48 35.77
N GLU A 101 8.64 -11.05 36.70
CA GLU A 101 8.78 -12.51 36.82
C GLU A 101 7.41 -13.22 36.87
N GLN A 102 7.36 -14.48 36.40
CA GLN A 102 6.14 -15.28 36.47
C GLN A 102 5.58 -15.29 37.89
N VAL A 103 4.26 -15.14 38.03
CA VAL A 103 3.57 -15.25 39.32
C VAL A 103 3.84 -16.64 39.90
N LYS A 104 4.61 -16.70 40.98
CA LYS A 104 4.90 -17.93 41.71
C LYS A 104 3.78 -18.22 42.70
N GLU A 105 3.53 -19.50 42.96
CA GLU A 105 2.58 -19.94 43.97
C GLU A 105 3.06 -19.51 45.36
N VAL A 106 2.26 -18.70 46.07
CA VAL A 106 2.57 -18.25 47.43
C VAL A 106 1.87 -19.17 48.42
N HIS A 107 2.64 -19.90 49.22
CA HIS A 107 2.09 -20.74 50.30
C HIS A 107 1.55 -19.87 51.45
N GLU A 108 0.51 -20.37 52.14
CA GLU A 108 -0.15 -19.64 53.23
C GLU A 108 0.86 -19.21 54.33
N GLY A 109 1.01 -17.90 54.53
CA GLY A 109 1.89 -17.31 55.54
C GLY A 109 3.23 -16.76 55.05
N MET A 110 3.54 -16.86 53.75
CA MET A 110 4.77 -16.30 53.18
C MET A 110 4.56 -14.90 52.55
N PRO A 111 5.57 -14.00 52.62
CA PRO A 111 5.54 -12.73 51.91
C PRO A 111 5.71 -12.93 50.39
N TYR A 112 5.12 -12.02 49.61
CA TYR A 112 5.26 -12.01 48.14
C TYR A 112 6.73 -11.78 47.74
N GLU A 113 7.20 -12.48 46.70
CA GLU A 113 8.52 -12.23 46.12
C GLU A 113 8.54 -10.91 45.31
N GLU A 114 9.58 -10.09 45.51
CA GLU A 114 9.78 -8.85 44.77
C GLU A 114 10.27 -9.14 43.35
N SER A 115 9.62 -8.55 42.35
CA SER A 115 10.05 -8.67 40.95
C SER A 115 11.08 -7.60 40.59
N SER A 116 12.23 -7.98 40.05
CA SER A 116 13.21 -7.03 39.49
C SER A 116 12.86 -6.67 38.04
N LEU A 117 12.85 -5.38 37.71
CA LEU A 117 12.68 -4.89 36.33
C LEU A 117 14.03 -4.91 35.60
N GLY A 118 14.17 -5.79 34.61
CA GLY A 118 15.29 -5.73 33.65
C GLY A 118 14.96 -4.75 32.51
N GLU A 119 15.90 -3.89 32.15
CA GLU A 119 15.80 -3.06 30.94
C GLU A 119 16.47 -3.79 29.76
N LYS A 120 15.74 -3.98 28.66
CA LYS A 120 16.26 -4.49 27.39
C LYS A 120 16.08 -3.42 26.31
N GLY A 121 17.18 -2.80 25.91
CA GLY A 121 17.22 -1.91 24.75
C GLY A 121 17.27 -2.71 23.44
N LEU A 122 16.47 -2.32 22.46
CA LEU A 122 16.47 -2.86 21.10
C LEU A 122 16.71 -1.71 20.11
N GLU A 123 17.73 -1.83 19.24
CA GLU A 123 17.96 -0.88 18.13
C GLU A 123 17.16 -1.34 16.91
N ILE A 124 16.12 -0.61 16.51
CA ILE A 124 15.33 -0.90 15.30
C ILE A 124 15.89 -0.10 14.12
N LYS A 125 16.31 -0.79 13.04
CA LYS A 125 16.78 -0.17 11.79
C LYS A 125 15.68 -0.18 10.72
N ASN A 126 15.17 1.00 10.37
CA ASN A 126 14.15 1.14 9.33
C ASN A 126 14.75 1.03 7.91
N LYS A 127 14.33 0.03 7.14
CA LYS A 127 14.75 -0.22 5.73
C LYS A 127 13.63 0.16 4.75
N LYS A 128 14.01 0.77 3.60
CA LYS A 128 13.07 1.12 2.51
C LYS A 128 13.10 0.06 1.41
N PHE A 129 11.93 -0.47 1.07
CA PHE A 129 11.75 -1.42 -0.03
C PHE A 129 10.90 -0.79 -1.13
N GLY A 130 11.23 -1.07 -2.40
CA GLY A 130 10.48 -0.55 -3.53
C GLY A 130 10.91 -1.16 -4.86
N ARG A 131 10.02 -1.11 -5.85
CA ARG A 131 10.26 -1.51 -7.24
C ARG A 131 9.61 -0.49 -8.16
N ILE A 132 10.25 -0.26 -9.31
CA ILE A 132 9.73 0.62 -10.36
C ILE A 132 9.12 -0.27 -11.46
N LEU A 133 7.89 0.05 -11.87
CA LEU A 133 7.25 -0.53 -13.04
C LEU A 133 7.50 0.43 -14.22
N ALA A 134 8.40 0.05 -15.12
CA ALA A 134 8.68 0.83 -16.33
C ALA A 134 7.69 0.44 -17.44
N ILE A 135 6.98 1.42 -18.00
CA ILE A 135 5.98 1.24 -19.05
C ILE A 135 6.26 2.26 -20.14
N THR A 136 6.30 1.83 -21.40
CA THR A 136 6.46 2.73 -22.56
C THR A 136 5.10 3.15 -23.12
N GLU A 137 5.06 4.26 -23.86
CA GLU A 137 3.82 4.73 -24.49
C GLU A 137 3.30 3.71 -25.53
N GLU A 138 4.19 3.08 -26.31
CA GLU A 138 3.78 2.05 -27.26
C GLU A 138 3.15 0.84 -26.56
N ALA A 139 3.69 0.43 -25.41
CA ALA A 139 3.13 -0.67 -24.64
C ALA A 139 1.68 -0.39 -24.20
N VAL A 140 1.36 0.86 -23.88
CA VAL A 140 -0.03 1.23 -23.53
C VAL A 140 -0.94 1.24 -24.76
N MET A 141 -0.41 1.65 -25.92
CA MET A 141 -1.16 1.66 -27.18
C MET A 141 -1.48 0.24 -27.68
N GLU A 142 -0.55 -0.68 -27.48
CA GLU A 142 -0.67 -2.08 -27.89
C GLU A 142 -1.40 -2.95 -26.86
N ASP A 143 -1.69 -2.44 -25.66
CA ASP A 143 -2.38 -3.20 -24.61
C ASP A 143 -3.89 -3.34 -24.91
N GLN A 144 -4.23 -4.38 -25.66
CA GLN A 144 -5.61 -4.75 -25.95
C GLN A 144 -6.27 -5.57 -24.83
N THR A 145 -5.47 -6.11 -23.91
CA THR A 145 -5.91 -7.13 -22.94
C THR A 145 -5.94 -6.64 -21.50
N GLY A 146 -5.49 -5.41 -21.25
CA GLY A 146 -5.34 -4.85 -19.90
C GLY A 146 -4.21 -5.52 -19.12
N GLN A 147 -3.22 -6.09 -19.82
CA GLN A 147 -2.07 -6.76 -19.20
C GLN A 147 -1.28 -5.82 -18.31
N ILE A 148 -1.23 -4.53 -18.64
CA ILE A 148 -0.56 -3.52 -17.82
C ILE A 148 -1.26 -3.39 -16.46
N LEU A 149 -2.59 -3.36 -16.44
CA LEU A 149 -3.37 -3.29 -15.21
C LEU A 149 -3.25 -4.57 -14.39
N GLN A 150 -3.18 -5.73 -15.04
CA GLN A 150 -2.92 -7.01 -14.37
C GLN A 150 -1.52 -7.05 -13.75
N MET A 151 -0.49 -6.56 -14.46
CA MET A 151 0.87 -6.47 -13.94
C MET A 151 0.96 -5.51 -12.74
N ALA A 152 0.25 -4.39 -12.82
CA ALA A 152 0.12 -3.43 -11.73
C ALA A 152 -0.53 -4.05 -10.49
N ALA A 153 -1.63 -4.81 -10.68
CA ALA A 153 -2.28 -5.54 -9.60
C ALA A 153 -1.32 -6.58 -8.97
N ALA A 154 -0.67 -7.40 -9.80
CA ALA A 154 0.28 -8.41 -9.35
C ALA A 154 1.47 -7.81 -8.58
N LEU A 155 1.92 -6.60 -8.94
CA LEU A 155 2.95 -5.88 -8.19
C LEU A 155 2.46 -5.50 -6.78
N GLY A 156 1.24 -4.99 -6.67
CA GLY A 156 0.60 -4.65 -5.40
C GLY A 156 0.43 -5.87 -4.49
N GLU A 157 -0.07 -6.97 -5.05
CA GLU A 157 -0.21 -8.25 -4.34
C GLU A 157 1.13 -8.77 -3.83
N LYS A 158 2.16 -8.82 -4.70
CA LYS A 158 3.51 -9.26 -4.32
C LYS A 158 4.11 -8.37 -3.23
N ALA A 159 3.87 -7.07 -3.27
CA ALA A 159 4.34 -6.15 -2.23
C ALA A 159 3.68 -6.44 -0.88
N LYS A 160 2.37 -6.74 -0.85
CA LYS A 160 1.67 -7.12 0.38
C LYS A 160 2.14 -8.48 0.91
N LEU A 161 2.29 -9.47 0.04
CA LEU A 161 2.83 -10.79 0.40
C LEU A 161 4.27 -10.72 0.94
N PHE A 162 5.09 -9.85 0.38
CA PHE A 162 6.44 -9.62 0.89
C PHE A 162 6.42 -9.03 2.31
N LYS A 163 5.54 -8.05 2.57
CA LYS A 163 5.33 -7.51 3.92
C LYS A 163 4.86 -8.60 4.89
N GLU A 164 3.89 -9.42 4.48
CA GLU A 164 3.38 -10.53 5.29
C GLU A 164 4.48 -11.52 5.65
N LYS A 165 5.26 -11.95 4.65
CA LYS A 165 6.38 -12.86 4.87
C LYS A 165 7.38 -12.28 5.86
N MET A 166 7.73 -11.00 5.73
CA MET A 166 8.65 -10.33 6.64
C MET A 166 8.12 -10.33 8.09
N ILE A 167 6.83 -10.03 8.29
CA ILE A 167 6.20 -10.06 9.62
C ILE A 167 6.22 -11.47 10.20
N LEU A 168 5.83 -12.48 9.42
CA LEU A 168 5.78 -13.87 9.87
C LEU A 168 7.17 -14.43 10.18
N ASP A 169 8.18 -14.10 9.37
CA ASP A 169 9.57 -14.51 9.60
C ASP A 169 10.11 -13.90 10.90
N THR A 170 9.74 -12.64 11.21
CA THR A 170 10.09 -11.98 12.49
C THR A 170 9.37 -12.61 13.68
N VAL A 171 8.06 -12.87 13.58
CA VAL A 171 7.28 -13.49 14.67
C VAL A 171 7.74 -14.92 14.96
N ARG A 172 8.12 -15.66 13.92
CA ARG A 172 8.60 -17.04 14.04
C ARG A 172 10.07 -17.13 14.47
N ASP A 173 10.75 -15.99 14.64
CA ASP A 173 12.17 -15.89 14.98
C ASP A 173 13.07 -16.72 14.03
N VAL A 174 12.67 -16.79 12.75
CA VAL A 174 13.43 -17.57 11.73
C VAL A 174 14.62 -16.76 11.21
N ASN A 175 14.57 -15.43 11.33
CA ASN A 175 15.69 -14.54 11.02
C ASN A 175 16.18 -13.87 12.31
N SER A 176 17.12 -14.53 12.99
CA SER A 176 17.87 -13.97 14.13
C SER A 176 18.77 -12.77 13.74
N ASP A 177 18.87 -12.44 12.44
CA ASP A 177 19.64 -11.30 11.90
C ASP A 177 18.81 -10.00 11.77
N ALA A 178 17.56 -10.01 12.22
CA ALA A 178 16.66 -8.85 12.18
C ALA A 178 16.68 -8.00 13.47
N TYR A 179 17.69 -8.19 14.33
CA TYR A 179 17.94 -7.37 15.51
C TYR A 179 19.07 -6.35 15.26
#